data_AF-A0A925YA17-F1
#
_entry.id   AF-A0A925YA17-F1
#
_cell.length_a   1.000
_cell.length_b   1.000
_cell.length_c   1.000
_cell.angle_alpha   90.00
_cell.angle_beta   90.00
_cell.angle_gamma   90.00
#
_symmetry.space_group_name_H-M   'P 1'
#
loop_
_entity.id
_entity.type
_entity.pdbx_description
1 polymer ?
#
loop_
_entity_poly.entity_id
_entity_poly.type
_entity_poly.pdbx_seq_one_letter_code
_entity_poly.pdbx_strand_id
1 'polypeptide(L)'
;MQHLKAVIFDWAGTVVDFGSLAPMGAFVETFAEFGVAITIEEARGPMGMAKRPHIATLLALPGVAAAWQAARGNAPTEADIDAVYDVFVPKNTAVAAG
;
A
#
# COMPACT_ATOMS: atom_id res chain seq x y z
N MET A 1 -4.54 22.88 17.32
CA MET A 1 -4.68 21.70 18.21
C MET A 1 -4.26 20.47 17.41
N GLN A 2 -3.34 19.68 17.96
CA GLN A 2 -2.67 18.57 17.27
C GLN A 2 -3.67 17.43 17.06
N HIS A 3 -4.08 17.18 15.82
CA HIS A 3 -4.84 15.98 15.48
C HIS A 3 -3.86 14.86 15.16
N LEU A 4 -3.50 14.09 16.20
CA LEU A 4 -2.97 12.74 16.03
C LEU A 4 -3.98 11.94 15.21
N LYS A 5 -3.62 11.57 13.98
CA LYS A 5 -4.33 10.60 13.14
C LYS A 5 -3.48 9.33 13.03
N ALA A 6 -3.22 8.70 14.16
CA ALA A 6 -2.68 7.35 14.18
C ALA A 6 -3.85 6.38 13.97
N VAL A 7 -3.80 5.59 12.91
CA VAL A 7 -4.75 4.49 12.71
C VAL A 7 -3.98 3.20 12.91
N ILE A 8 -4.34 2.49 13.98
CA ILE A 8 -3.89 1.13 14.26
C ILE A 8 -4.79 0.21 13.44
N PHE A 9 -4.22 -0.57 12.51
CA PHE A 9 -4.93 -1.70 11.92
C PHE A 9 -4.47 -2.97 12.62
N ASP A 10 -5.33 -3.46 13.51
CA ASP A 10 -5.34 -4.86 13.89
C ASP A 10 -6.02 -5.65 12.76
N TRP A 11 -5.45 -6.81 12.46
CA TRP A 11 -5.81 -7.69 11.36
C TRP A 11 -7.10 -8.45 11.67
N ALA A 12 -8.24 -7.75 11.72
CA ALA A 12 -9.58 -8.33 11.67
C ALA A 12 -10.64 -7.22 11.56
N GLY A 13 -10.86 -6.72 10.35
CA GLY A 13 -12.09 -6.02 9.98
C GLY A 13 -12.26 -4.61 10.56
N THR A 14 -11.90 -3.59 9.79
CA THR A 14 -12.73 -2.37 9.72
C THR A 14 -12.47 -1.70 8.36
N VAL A 15 -13.51 -1.66 7.53
CA VAL A 15 -13.58 -0.98 6.24
C VAL A 15 -13.29 0.50 6.45
N VAL A 16 -12.32 1.07 5.74
CA VAL A 16 -12.00 2.50 5.79
C VAL A 16 -12.87 3.27 4.81
N ASP A 17 -13.35 4.44 5.23
CA ASP A 17 -14.09 5.42 4.43
C ASP A 17 -13.34 5.80 3.13
N PHE A 18 -13.80 5.23 2.00
CA PHE A 18 -13.08 5.20 0.71
C PHE A 18 -13.22 6.49 -0.13
N GLY A 19 -14.12 7.42 0.22
CA GLY A 19 -14.54 8.50 -0.68
C GLY A 19 -13.50 9.58 -0.99
N SER A 20 -12.51 9.83 -0.11
CA SER A 20 -11.48 10.88 -0.32
C SER A 20 -10.04 10.32 -0.35
N LEU A 21 -9.88 9.02 -0.15
CA LEU A 21 -8.59 8.31 -0.04
C LEU A 21 -8.45 7.20 -1.08
N ALA A 22 -9.36 7.17 -2.06
CA ALA A 22 -9.51 6.17 -3.11
C ALA A 22 -8.20 5.53 -3.63
N PRO A 23 -7.21 6.30 -4.13
CA PRO A 23 -5.97 5.70 -4.64
C PRO A 23 -5.07 5.11 -3.54
N MET A 24 -5.17 5.59 -2.30
CA MET A 24 -4.38 5.10 -1.17
C MET A 24 -4.97 3.81 -0.60
N GLY A 25 -6.29 3.69 -0.56
CA GLY A 25 -6.98 2.45 -0.21
C GLY A 25 -6.57 1.31 -1.13
N ALA A 26 -6.47 1.56 -2.44
CA ALA A 26 -6.00 0.56 -3.41
C ALA A 26 -4.57 0.07 -3.12
N PHE A 27 -3.65 0.94 -2.64
CA PHE A 27 -2.32 0.51 -2.24
C PHE A 27 -2.37 -0.37 -0.99
N VAL A 28 -3.08 0.06 0.05
CA VAL A 28 -3.22 -0.70 1.30
C VAL A 28 -3.79 -2.09 1.03
N GLU A 29 -4.86 -2.18 0.24
CA GLU A 29 -5.47 -3.45 -0.14
C GLU A 29 -4.52 -4.33 -0.97
N THR A 30 -3.80 -3.73 -1.93
CA THR A 30 -2.87 -4.50 -2.76
C THR A 30 -1.77 -5.10 -1.90
N PHE A 31 -1.12 -4.33 -1.03
CA PHE A 31 -0.05 -4.84 -0.17
C PHE A 31 -0.56 -5.91 0.82
N ALA A 32 -1.80 -5.76 1.32
CA ALA A 32 -2.42 -6.76 2.18
C ALA A 32 -2.58 -8.12 1.49
N GLU A 33 -2.81 -8.18 0.17
CA GLU A 33 -2.85 -9.44 -0.60
C GLU A 33 -1.48 -10.14 -0.65
N PHE A 34 -0.39 -9.39 -0.52
CA PHE A 34 0.96 -9.93 -0.38
C PHE A 34 1.34 -10.26 1.07
N GLY A 35 0.40 -10.09 2.02
CA GLY A 35 0.64 -10.30 3.44
C GLY A 35 1.41 -9.16 4.11
N VAL A 36 1.45 -7.98 3.48
CA VAL A 36 2.19 -6.82 3.97
C VAL A 36 1.22 -5.72 4.38
N ALA A 37 1.23 -5.35 5.66
CA ALA A 37 0.43 -4.25 6.15
C ALA A 37 1.17 -2.92 5.91
N ILE A 38 0.50 -1.97 5.26
CA ILE A 38 0.96 -0.59 5.12
C ILE A 38 -0.15 0.37 5.55
N THR A 39 0.23 1.53 6.04
CA THR A 39 -0.70 2.60 6.44
C THR A 39 -1.05 3.51 5.26
N ILE A 40 -2.17 4.23 5.38
CA ILE A 40 -2.55 5.28 4.42
C ILE A 40 -1.52 6.41 4.40
N GLU A 41 -0.86 6.68 5.54
CA GLU A 41 0.18 7.70 5.64
C GLU A 41 1.42 7.31 4.82
N GLU A 42 1.88 6.06 4.94
CA GLU A 42 2.97 5.51 4.12
C GLU A 42 2.60 5.53 2.64
N ALA A 43 1.40 5.06 2.28
CA ALA A 43 0.89 5.10 0.91
C ALA A 43 0.82 6.52 0.33
N ARG A 44 0.66 7.56 1.18
CA ARG A 44 0.61 8.96 0.74
C ARG A 44 1.99 9.56 0.52
N GLY A 45 3.03 9.06 1.18
CA GLY A 45 4.40 9.60 1.10
C GLY A 45 4.89 9.89 -0.34
N PRO A 46 4.65 9.00 -1.33
CA PRO A 46 5.10 9.17 -2.72
C PRO A 46 4.03 9.76 -3.66
N MET A 47 3.05 10.52 -3.14
CA MET A 47 1.96 11.06 -3.96
C MET A 47 2.47 11.99 -5.08
N GLY A 48 1.95 11.83 -6.31
CA GLY A 48 2.37 12.56 -7.50
C GLY A 48 3.38 11.83 -8.39
N MET A 49 3.94 10.72 -7.90
CA MET A 49 4.83 9.85 -8.67
C MET A 49 4.04 8.89 -9.58
N ALA A 50 4.68 8.41 -10.66
CA ALA A 50 4.16 7.30 -11.43
C ALA A 50 3.95 6.06 -10.53
N LYS A 51 2.94 5.26 -10.83
CA LYS A 51 2.45 4.19 -9.94
C LYS A 51 3.50 3.12 -9.62
N ARG A 52 4.30 2.69 -10.61
CA ARG A 52 5.36 1.68 -10.39
C ARG A 52 6.52 2.22 -9.52
N PRO A 53 7.11 3.40 -9.80
CA PRO A 53 8.09 4.01 -8.87
C PRO A 53 7.53 4.29 -7.47
N HIS A 54 6.23 4.58 -7.36
CA HIS A 54 5.55 4.72 -6.07
C HIS A 54 5.59 3.40 -5.28
N ILE A 55 5.24 2.27 -5.92
CA ILE A 55 5.34 0.93 -5.31
C ILE A 55 6.76 0.60 -4.88
N ALA A 56 7.74 0.88 -5.74
CA ALA A 56 9.15 0.70 -5.41
C ALA A 56 9.57 1.50 -4.16
N THR A 57 9.08 2.73 -4.04
CA THR A 57 9.33 3.58 -2.87
C THR A 57 8.71 3.00 -1.61
N LEU A 58 7.48 2.47 -1.69
CA LEU A 58 6.81 1.82 -0.56
C LEU A 58 7.57 0.56 -0.12
N LEU A 59 7.98 -0.30 -1.05
CA LEU A 59 8.76 -1.50 -0.76
C LEU A 59 10.15 -1.19 -0.18
N ALA A 60 10.69 0.00 -0.45
CA ALA A 60 11.96 0.46 0.11
C ALA A 60 11.84 1.04 1.53
N LEU A 61 10.63 1.28 2.04
CA LEU A 61 10.45 1.73 3.42
C LEU A 61 10.90 0.62 4.38
N PRO A 62 11.74 0.92 5.40
CA PRO A 62 12.31 -0.11 6.28
C PRO A 62 11.27 -1.02 6.94
N GLY A 63 10.13 -0.46 7.38
CA GLY A 63 9.04 -1.22 7.98
C GLY A 63 8.35 -2.15 6.96
N VAL A 64 8.09 -1.65 5.76
CA VAL A 64 7.43 -2.40 4.67
C VAL A 64 8.36 -3.49 4.13
N ALA A 65 9.65 -3.20 3.94
CA ALA A 65 10.65 -4.17 3.52
C ALA A 65 10.79 -5.34 4.52
N ALA A 66 10.80 -5.02 5.83
CA ALA A 66 10.85 -6.03 6.87
C ALA A 66 9.57 -6.88 6.91
N ALA A 67 8.40 -6.25 6.80
CA ALA A 67 7.12 -6.95 6.72
C ALA A 67 7.02 -7.84 5.46
N TRP A 68 7.53 -7.36 4.32
CA TRP A 68 7.62 -8.13 3.09
C TRP A 68 8.51 -9.36 3.26
N GLN A 69 9.71 -9.18 3.82
CA GLN A 69 10.61 -10.31 4.08
C GLN A 69 10.00 -11.33 5.04
N ALA A 70 9.26 -10.88 6.06
CA ALA A 70 8.54 -11.76 6.96
C ALA A 70 7.42 -12.55 6.26
N ALA A 71 6.70 -11.93 5.33
CA ALA A 71 5.59 -12.55 4.61
C ALA A 71 6.04 -13.45 3.44
N ARG A 72 7.13 -13.11 2.76
CA ARG A 72 7.56 -13.72 1.49
C ARG A 72 8.87 -14.50 1.58
N GLY A 73 9.64 -14.32 2.65
CA GLY A 73 10.90 -15.01 2.92
C GLY A 73 12.15 -14.37 2.32
N ASN A 74 12.00 -13.35 1.46
CA ASN A 74 13.08 -12.61 0.82
C ASN A 74 12.83 -11.09 0.85
N ALA A 75 13.90 -10.31 0.75
CA ALA A 75 13.76 -8.86 0.54
C ALA A 75 13.04 -8.58 -0.80
N PRO A 76 12.27 -7.47 -0.90
CA PRO A 76 11.61 -7.09 -2.15
C PRO A 76 12.60 -6.99 -3.31
N THR A 77 12.21 -7.55 -4.45
CA THR A 77 12.97 -7.51 -5.71
C THR A 77 12.27 -6.66 -6.75
N GLU A 78 12.95 -6.39 -7.87
CA GLU A 78 12.32 -5.71 -9.01
C GLU A 78 11.11 -6.48 -9.56
N ALA A 79 11.18 -7.81 -9.54
CA ALA A 79 10.06 -8.66 -9.94
C ALA A 79 8.86 -8.55 -8.98
N ASP A 80 9.11 -8.30 -7.69
CA ASP A 80 8.06 -8.06 -6.72
C ASP A 80 7.37 -6.70 -6.94
N ILE A 81 8.12 -5.68 -7.37
CA ILE A 81 7.55 -4.38 -7.77
C ILE A 81 6.57 -4.58 -8.93
N ASP A 82 6.95 -5.36 -9.94
CA ASP A 82 6.09 -5.68 -11.09
C ASP A 82 4.86 -6.48 -10.66
N ALA A 83 5.03 -7.50 -9.82
CA ALA A 83 3.92 -8.30 -9.30
C ALA A 83 2.89 -7.44 -8.52
N VAL A 84 3.36 -6.54 -7.66
CA VAL A 84 2.48 -5.61 -6.93
C VAL A 84 1.81 -4.64 -7.91
N TYR A 85 2.53 -4.16 -8.92
CA TYR A 85 1.99 -3.25 -9.93
C TYR A 85 0.85 -3.88 -10.74
N ASP A 86 1.02 -5.13 -11.18
CA ASP A 86 0.03 -5.87 -11.97
C ASP A 86 -1.28 -6.10 -11.19
N VAL A 87 -1.19 -6.29 -9.87
CA VAL A 87 -2.37 -6.40 -8.99
C VAL A 87 -2.99 -5.02 -8.69
N PHE A 88 -2.14 -4.00 -8.53
CA PHE A 88 -2.59 -2.65 -8.18
C PHE A 88 -3.36 -1.95 -9.32
N VAL A 89 -2.89 -2.05 -10.56
CA VAL A 89 -3.48 -1.33 -11.72
C VAL A 89 -4.98 -1.59 -11.90
N PRO A 90 -5.48 -2.85 -11.92
CA PRO A 90 -6.91 -3.10 -12.08
C PRO A 90 -7.73 -2.54 -10.91
N LYS A 91 -7.23 -2.64 -9.67
CA LYS A 91 -7.89 -2.08 -8.47
C LYS A 91 -7.97 -0.56 -8.52
N ASN A 92 -6.86 0.10 -8.83
CA ASN A 92 -6.81 1.55 -8.94
C ASN A 92 -7.70 2.06 -10.08
N THR A 93 -7.82 1.32 -11.19
CA THR A 93 -8.72 1.67 -12.30
C THR A 93 -10.20 1.54 -11.89
N ALA A 94 -10.57 0.47 -11.18
CA ALA A 94 -11.93 0.28 -10.67
C ALA A 94 -12.35 1.41 -9.72
N VAL A 95 -11.44 1.83 -8.84
CA VAL A 95 -11.69 2.93 -7.89
C VAL A 95 -11.74 4.29 -8.59
N ALA A 96 -10.98 4.51 -9.67
CA ALA A 96 -10.99 5.77 -10.42
C ALA A 96 -12.21 5.93 -11.35
N ALA A 97 -12.92 4.83 -11.65
CA ALA A 97 -14.08 4.82 -12.54
C ALA A 97 -15.43 4.99 -11.81
N GLY A 98 -15.44 4.93 -10.47
CA GLY A 98 -16.61 5.16 -9.62
C GLY A 98 -16.61 6.54 -9.01
#